data_AF-A0A928P440-F1
#
_entry.id   AF-A0A928P440-F1
#
_cell.length_a   1.000
_cell.length_b   1.000
_cell.length_c   1.000
_cell.angle_alpha   90.00
_cell.angle_beta   90.00
_cell.angle_gamma   90.00
#
_symmetry.space_group_name_H-M   'P 1'
#
loop_
_entity.id
_entity.type
_entity.pdbx_description
1 polymer ?
#
loop_
_entity_poly.entity_id
_entity_poly.type
_entity_poly.pdbx_seq_one_letter_code
_entity_poly.pdbx_strand_id
1 'polypeptide(L)'
;MKGDLRMKFCSRIFALILIATLLISALPFAVFADYTVGTYTITTESLRVRSGPSTSYSKIGNLTYGQSVSVTEVNGEWGKISYNGSVGWISLEFAVLSNSTPGTNSSKKLTLSAEGLQMIKNFEGYRQYKYWDGGHYSIGYGSTCGPNDYPNGISEAQASALLVSTMASYEANLDKFLSAYSITVSQKQYDALVSFTYNFGNPWTRWDEFELKTILINGADKYTSEQIRAAFGEFVKANGVVLSGLVYRRNAEADMFIAGTSPASTKSFKDVYDYNWYFDAVEFVNSKGMMTGVTGGYFEPEQNLNRAMMVTILAKIEKIDVSAYKNKLYSHDVKATDWFAPYVAWAYESGITKGTGNGYFSPYKAISRQDFVVMLYNYTTLKNINTSVSAVTAAAFDDQSSVSDYARVAMNWAVGCGCITGNSSNELNPKGKANRAVAAQIIMNYTQNVMA
;
A
#
# COMPACT_ATOMS: atom_id res chain seq x y z
N MET A 1 -21.03 47.86 -70.80
CA MET A 1 -20.08 48.92 -70.39
C MET A 1 -19.18 48.29 -69.33
N LYS A 2 -18.01 47.73 -69.67
CA LYS A 2 -16.69 48.33 -70.04
C LYS A 2 -16.06 49.20 -68.94
N GLY A 3 -14.85 48.77 -68.55
CA GLY A 3 -13.79 49.47 -67.78
C GLY A 3 -13.61 48.84 -66.40
N ASP A 4 -12.69 47.93 -66.09
CA ASP A 4 -11.32 47.65 -66.53
C ASP A 4 -10.34 48.83 -66.33
N LEU A 5 -9.59 48.77 -65.23
CA LEU A 5 -8.30 49.45 -65.07
C LEU A 5 -7.27 48.42 -64.59
N ARG A 6 -6.35 48.11 -65.50
CA ARG A 6 -5.20 47.22 -65.35
C ARG A 6 -3.95 47.99 -64.93
N MET A 7 -3.12 47.37 -64.09
CA MET A 7 -1.65 47.31 -64.16
C MET A 7 -1.27 45.93 -63.57
N LYS A 8 -0.73 44.88 -64.23
CA LYS A 8 0.34 44.72 -65.26
C LYS A 8 1.64 45.36 -64.77
N PHE A 9 2.79 44.71 -64.58
CA PHE A 9 3.46 43.46 -65.01
C PHE A 9 4.53 43.17 -63.90
N CYS A 10 5.05 41.97 -63.65
CA CYS A 10 5.95 41.27 -64.56
C CYS A 10 6.10 39.79 -64.18
N SER A 11 6.02 38.96 -65.22
CA SER A 11 6.23 37.52 -65.26
C SER A 11 7.62 37.24 -65.83
N ARG A 12 8.15 36.02 -65.58
CA ARG A 12 8.89 35.10 -66.50
C ARG A 12 9.95 34.31 -65.71
N ILE A 13 10.24 33.00 -65.90
CA ILE A 13 9.81 31.96 -66.85
C ILE A 13 10.27 30.57 -66.32
N PHE A 14 9.46 29.54 -66.60
CA PHE A 14 9.66 28.08 -66.73
C PHE A 14 11.01 27.39 -66.42
N ALA A 15 10.94 26.24 -65.75
CA ALA A 15 11.25 24.91 -66.34
C ALA A 15 10.72 23.74 -65.49
N LEU A 16 10.12 22.75 -66.16
CA LEU A 16 9.61 21.48 -65.65
C LEU A 16 10.73 20.52 -65.23
N ILE A 17 10.58 19.82 -64.09
CA ILE A 17 10.95 18.39 -63.95
C ILE A 17 9.87 17.67 -63.13
N LEU A 18 9.34 16.61 -63.74
CA LEU A 18 8.44 15.59 -63.21
C LEU A 18 9.22 14.71 -62.22
N ILE A 19 8.69 14.41 -61.02
CA ILE A 19 8.86 13.11 -60.30
C ILE A 19 7.84 13.05 -59.16
N ALA A 20 7.12 11.93 -59.11
CA ALA A 20 6.12 11.58 -58.12
C ALA A 20 6.74 11.30 -56.74
N THR A 21 6.03 11.63 -55.66
CA THR A 21 5.54 10.71 -54.59
C THR A 21 5.29 11.43 -53.25
N LEU A 22 4.28 10.91 -52.55
CA LEU A 22 3.91 11.06 -51.14
C LEU A 22 3.49 12.44 -50.61
N LEU A 23 2.17 12.55 -50.36
CA LEU A 23 1.65 13.33 -49.23
C LEU A 23 2.37 12.89 -47.95
N ILE A 24 3.27 13.73 -47.45
CA ILE A 24 3.64 13.73 -46.04
C ILE A 24 2.72 14.74 -45.38
N SER A 25 1.70 14.22 -44.68
CA SER A 25 1.01 14.94 -43.63
C SER A 25 2.04 15.56 -42.70
N ALA A 26 2.05 16.88 -42.58
CA ALA A 26 2.79 17.56 -41.52
C ALA A 26 2.20 17.11 -40.18
N LEU A 27 2.84 16.10 -39.58
CA LEU A 27 2.70 15.79 -38.17
C LEU A 27 3.05 17.08 -37.40
N PRO A 28 2.31 17.42 -36.33
CA PRO A 28 2.73 18.51 -35.47
C PRO A 28 4.12 18.15 -34.94
N PHE A 29 5.08 19.05 -35.20
CA PHE A 29 6.39 19.00 -34.54
C PHE A 29 6.12 18.92 -33.03
N ALA A 30 6.52 17.82 -32.41
CA ALA A 30 6.50 17.74 -30.95
C ALA A 30 7.37 18.88 -30.44
N VAL A 31 6.75 19.78 -29.66
CA VAL A 31 7.50 20.75 -28.87
C VAL A 31 8.23 19.92 -27.81
N PHE A 32 9.49 19.59 -28.06
CA PHE A 32 10.35 18.99 -27.04
C PHE A 32 10.53 20.03 -25.94
N ALA A 33 10.26 19.65 -24.69
CA ALA A 33 10.62 20.48 -23.56
C ALA A 33 12.15 20.60 -23.54
N ASP A 34 12.70 21.82 -23.49
CA ASP A 34 14.13 22.03 -23.34
C ASP A 34 14.56 21.58 -21.94
N TYR A 35 15.22 20.43 -21.85
CA TYR A 35 15.80 19.94 -20.60
C TYR A 35 16.98 20.82 -20.17
N THR A 36 17.07 21.13 -18.87
CA THR A 36 18.15 21.97 -18.33
C THR A 36 18.93 21.27 -17.21
N VAL A 37 20.11 21.79 -16.88
CA VAL A 37 20.91 21.35 -15.72
C VAL A 37 20.13 21.63 -14.42
N GLY A 38 20.19 20.71 -13.44
CA GLY A 38 19.48 20.83 -12.16
C GLY A 38 19.27 19.51 -11.45
N THR A 39 18.53 19.51 -10.34
CA THR A 39 18.17 18.27 -9.63
C THR A 39 16.91 17.68 -10.24
N TYR A 40 16.94 16.39 -10.55
CA TYR A 40 15.81 15.67 -11.13
C TYR A 40 15.35 14.55 -10.20
N THR A 41 14.04 14.36 -10.09
CA THR A 41 13.43 13.24 -9.35
C THR A 41 12.95 12.17 -10.32
N ILE A 42 13.34 10.92 -10.09
CA ILE A 42 12.99 9.79 -10.97
C ILE A 42 11.50 9.45 -10.82
N THR A 43 10.79 9.32 -11.94
CA THR A 43 9.34 9.08 -12.00
C THR A 43 8.95 7.67 -12.45
N THR A 44 9.95 6.79 -12.66
CA THR A 44 9.76 5.38 -13.04
C THR A 44 10.37 4.44 -11.99
N GLU A 45 9.80 3.23 -11.85
CA GLU A 45 10.24 2.22 -10.88
C GLU A 45 11.71 1.82 -11.03
N SER A 46 12.22 1.82 -12.26
CA SER A 46 13.62 1.51 -12.55
C SER A 46 14.12 2.28 -13.79
N LEU A 47 14.80 3.40 -13.54
CA LEU A 47 15.53 4.15 -14.57
C LEU A 47 16.95 3.61 -14.71
N ARG A 48 17.38 3.29 -15.93
CA ARG A 48 18.72 2.75 -16.17
C ARG A 48 19.75 3.87 -16.24
N VAL A 49 20.86 3.71 -15.53
CA VAL A 49 22.05 4.55 -15.67
C VAL A 49 22.98 3.93 -16.71
N ARG A 50 23.44 4.73 -17.68
CA ARG A 50 24.26 4.29 -18.81
C ARG A 50 25.60 4.99 -18.86
N SER A 51 26.56 4.37 -19.55
CA SER A 51 27.90 4.94 -19.75
C SER A 51 27.97 6.12 -20.72
N GLY A 52 26.90 6.41 -21.48
CA GLY A 52 26.81 7.53 -22.42
C GLY A 52 25.35 7.92 -22.76
N PRO A 53 25.13 9.07 -23.44
CA PRO A 53 23.81 9.69 -23.66
C PRO A 53 23.02 9.03 -24.81
N SER A 54 22.86 7.71 -24.75
CA SER A 54 21.96 6.98 -25.65
C SER A 54 21.63 5.58 -25.11
N THR A 55 20.62 4.95 -25.69
CA THR A 55 20.24 3.57 -25.33
C THR A 55 21.23 2.50 -25.80
N SER A 56 22.17 2.83 -26.70
CA SER A 56 23.20 1.92 -27.21
C SER A 56 24.40 1.77 -26.27
N TYR A 57 24.59 2.67 -25.31
CA TYR A 57 25.64 2.58 -24.29
C TYR A 57 25.34 1.51 -23.23
N SER A 58 26.38 0.92 -22.66
CA SER A 58 26.28 -0.11 -21.63
C SER A 58 25.55 0.40 -20.38
N LYS A 59 24.74 -0.47 -19.78
CA LYS A 59 24.06 -0.20 -18.51
C LYS A 59 25.07 -0.37 -17.37
N ILE A 60 25.19 0.62 -16.51
CA ILE A 60 26.14 0.62 -15.38
C ILE A 60 25.43 0.68 -14.02
N GLY A 61 24.11 0.77 -14.02
CA GLY A 61 23.30 0.74 -12.80
C GLY A 61 21.84 1.09 -13.06
N ASN A 62 21.11 1.32 -11.97
CA ASN A 62 19.75 1.81 -11.99
C ASN A 62 19.51 2.83 -10.88
N LEU A 63 18.52 3.68 -11.12
CA LEU A 63 17.90 4.53 -10.14
C LEU A 63 16.45 4.11 -10.01
N THR A 64 15.90 4.22 -8.82
CA THR A 64 14.51 3.85 -8.53
C THR A 64 13.64 5.09 -8.39
N TYR A 65 12.32 4.89 -8.49
CA TYR A 65 11.33 5.95 -8.31
C TYR A 65 11.60 6.79 -7.06
N GLY A 66 11.44 8.11 -7.18
CA GLY A 66 11.64 9.07 -6.10
C GLY A 66 13.09 9.42 -5.78
N GLN A 67 14.09 8.69 -6.31
CA GLN A 67 15.49 9.09 -6.15
C GLN A 67 15.74 10.42 -6.86
N SER A 68 16.49 11.30 -6.18
CA SER A 68 16.88 12.59 -6.74
C SER A 68 18.33 12.54 -7.19
N VAL A 69 18.60 13.05 -8.38
CA VAL A 69 19.95 13.10 -8.96
C VAL A 69 20.26 14.48 -9.50
N SER A 70 21.47 14.96 -9.24
CA SER A 70 21.96 16.21 -9.80
C SER A 70 22.47 15.97 -11.21
N VAL A 71 21.76 16.52 -12.18
CA VAL A 71 22.17 16.55 -13.58
C VAL A 71 23.09 17.75 -13.79
N THR A 72 24.33 17.50 -14.20
CA THR A 72 25.38 18.52 -14.36
C THR A 72 25.62 18.94 -15.81
N GLU A 73 25.11 18.16 -16.76
CA GLU A 73 25.21 18.40 -18.20
C GLU A 73 23.98 17.76 -18.89
N VAL A 74 23.44 18.42 -19.91
CA VAL A 74 22.33 17.90 -20.72
C VAL A 74 22.79 17.75 -22.17
N ASN A 75 22.48 16.60 -22.77
CA ASN A 75 22.73 16.32 -24.18
C ASN A 75 21.46 15.69 -24.80
N GLY A 76 20.65 16.52 -25.45
CA GLY A 76 19.31 16.13 -25.89
C GLY A 76 18.42 15.76 -24.69
N GLU A 77 17.84 14.55 -24.73
CA GLU A 77 16.98 14.02 -23.66
C GLU A 77 17.79 13.36 -22.52
N TRP A 78 19.12 13.44 -22.54
CA TRP A 78 19.98 12.75 -21.59
C TRP A 78 20.65 13.70 -20.60
N GLY A 79 20.58 13.37 -19.31
CA GLY A 79 21.23 14.09 -18.23
C GLY A 79 22.43 13.33 -17.65
N LYS A 80 23.56 14.02 -17.52
CA LYS A 80 24.79 13.50 -16.91
C LYS A 80 24.75 13.61 -15.40
N ILE A 81 25.02 12.51 -14.71
CA ILE A 81 25.00 12.39 -13.25
C ILE A 81 26.30 11.77 -12.73
N SER A 82 26.60 11.98 -11.45
CA SER A 82 27.59 11.15 -10.74
C SER A 82 26.89 9.91 -10.19
N TYR A 83 27.46 8.74 -10.45
CA TYR A 83 26.88 7.46 -10.02
C TYR A 83 28.00 6.51 -9.60
N ASN A 84 28.01 6.09 -8.33
CA ASN A 84 29.02 5.20 -7.74
C ASN A 84 30.48 5.62 -8.01
N GLY A 85 30.77 6.92 -7.93
CA GLY A 85 32.11 7.48 -8.17
C GLY A 85 32.53 7.56 -9.65
N SER A 86 31.64 7.19 -10.58
CA SER A 86 31.85 7.29 -12.03
C SER A 86 30.81 8.22 -12.67
N VAL A 87 31.02 8.59 -13.94
CA VAL A 87 30.05 9.37 -14.72
C VAL A 87 28.99 8.42 -15.30
N GLY A 88 27.72 8.77 -15.15
CA GLY A 88 26.60 8.07 -15.75
C GLY A 88 25.63 9.02 -16.45
N TRP A 89 24.77 8.47 -17.31
CA TRP A 89 23.76 9.20 -18.07
C TRP A 89 22.39 8.55 -17.89
N ILE A 90 21.36 9.37 -17.73
CA ILE A 90 19.96 8.96 -17.56
C ILE A 90 19.07 9.67 -18.57
N SER A 91 17.95 9.02 -18.97
CA SER A 91 16.94 9.67 -19.80
C SER A 91 16.07 10.58 -18.92
N LEU A 92 16.01 11.86 -19.27
CA LEU A 92 15.26 12.90 -18.56
C LEU A 92 13.76 12.83 -18.83
N GLU A 93 13.31 12.05 -19.83
CA GLU A 93 11.88 11.76 -20.03
C GLU A 93 11.25 11.02 -18.82
N PHE A 94 12.09 10.34 -18.03
CA PHE A 94 11.68 9.58 -16.84
C PHE A 94 12.08 10.28 -15.54
N ALA A 95 12.33 11.59 -15.60
CA ALA A 95 12.67 12.37 -14.44
C ALA A 95 12.10 13.80 -14.55
N VAL A 96 11.75 14.41 -13.42
CA VAL A 96 11.19 15.77 -13.41
C VAL A 96 12.18 16.74 -12.78
N LEU A 97 12.46 17.86 -13.46
CA LEU A 97 13.33 18.92 -12.96
C LEU A 97 12.68 19.55 -11.72
N SER A 98 13.38 19.49 -10.60
CA SER A 98 13.03 20.19 -9.38
C SER A 98 13.37 21.67 -9.56
N ASN A 99 12.36 22.54 -9.70
CA ASN A 99 12.55 23.99 -9.81
C ASN A 99 13.41 24.49 -8.62
N SER A 100 14.52 25.16 -8.94
CA SER A 100 15.66 25.36 -8.04
C SER A 100 15.69 26.71 -7.33
N THR A 101 16.17 26.75 -6.08
CA THR A 101 17.26 27.66 -5.65
C THR A 101 17.95 27.12 -4.37
N PRO A 102 19.29 27.19 -4.22
CA PRO A 102 20.01 26.77 -3.02
C PRO A 102 20.05 27.89 -1.97
N GLY A 103 19.66 27.59 -0.73
CA GLY A 103 19.82 28.51 0.39
C GLY A 103 19.20 28.03 1.70
N THR A 104 20.07 27.73 2.67
CA THR A 104 19.86 27.73 4.14
C THR A 104 18.82 26.77 4.75
N ASN A 105 19.35 25.85 5.58
CA ASN A 105 18.68 25.05 6.63
C ASN A 105 17.21 25.41 6.88
N SER A 106 16.32 24.72 6.17
CA SER A 106 14.88 24.70 6.44
C SER A 106 14.44 23.24 6.47
N SER A 107 13.68 22.86 7.50
CA SER A 107 13.05 21.55 7.63
C SER A 107 12.38 21.16 6.31
N LYS A 108 12.69 19.97 5.79
CA LYS A 108 12.09 19.44 4.56
C LYS A 108 10.57 19.49 4.68
N LYS A 109 9.90 20.26 3.81
CA LYS A 109 8.44 20.34 3.73
C LYS A 109 7.88 18.92 3.50
N LEU A 110 6.91 18.51 4.31
CA LEU A 110 6.23 17.22 4.14
C LEU A 110 5.38 17.25 2.86
N THR A 111 5.36 16.11 2.18
CA THR A 111 4.49 15.81 1.04
C THR A 111 3.99 14.39 1.22
N LEU A 112 2.90 14.03 0.56
CA LEU A 112 2.32 12.71 0.56
C LEU A 112 3.39 11.66 0.24
N SER A 113 3.56 10.72 1.15
CA SER A 113 4.51 9.62 0.96
C SER A 113 3.96 8.55 0.02
N ALA A 114 4.80 7.57 -0.34
CA ALA A 114 4.34 6.40 -1.07
C ALA A 114 3.29 5.58 -0.28
N GLU A 115 3.40 5.53 1.05
CA GLU A 115 2.45 4.84 1.93
C GLU A 115 1.09 5.55 1.90
N GLY A 116 1.07 6.87 2.08
CA GLY A 116 -0.14 7.69 1.98
C GLY A 116 -0.80 7.61 0.60
N LEU A 117 -0.01 7.69 -0.48
CA LEU A 117 -0.49 7.53 -1.84
C LEU A 117 -1.14 6.17 -2.06
N GLN A 118 -0.52 5.09 -1.59
CA GLN A 118 -1.06 3.75 -1.74
C GLN A 118 -2.36 3.56 -0.95
N MET A 119 -2.46 4.14 0.25
CA MET A 119 -3.71 4.15 1.01
C MET A 119 -4.84 4.79 0.20
N ILE A 120 -4.61 5.97 -0.38
CA ILE A 120 -5.60 6.65 -1.21
C ILE A 120 -5.97 5.79 -2.43
N LYS A 121 -4.99 5.25 -3.16
CA LYS A 121 -5.23 4.37 -4.32
C LYS A 121 -6.15 3.19 -3.98
N ASN A 122 -6.00 2.59 -2.80
CA ASN A 122 -6.82 1.47 -2.35
C ASN A 122 -8.30 1.86 -2.13
N PHE A 123 -8.56 3.10 -1.70
CA PHE A 123 -9.92 3.60 -1.52
C PHE A 123 -10.56 4.08 -2.82
N GLU A 124 -9.80 4.71 -3.71
CA GLU A 124 -10.34 5.25 -4.97
C GLU A 124 -10.55 4.17 -6.04
N GLY A 125 -9.65 3.17 -6.08
CA GLY A 125 -9.68 2.10 -7.07
C GLY A 125 -9.26 2.56 -8.48
N TYR A 126 -8.43 1.75 -9.14
CA TYR A 126 -7.95 2.06 -10.48
C TYR A 126 -8.99 1.78 -11.57
N ARG A 127 -9.21 2.75 -12.45
CA ARG A 127 -10.01 2.60 -13.67
C ARG A 127 -9.22 3.01 -14.91
N GLN A 128 -8.88 2.02 -15.74
CA GLN A 128 -8.16 2.24 -17.00
C GLN A 128 -8.93 3.13 -17.97
N TYR A 129 -10.25 2.98 -18.05
CA TYR A 129 -11.10 3.75 -18.98
C TYR A 129 -11.89 4.81 -18.23
N LYS A 130 -12.11 5.95 -18.89
CA LYS A 130 -12.90 7.03 -18.33
C LYS A 130 -14.34 6.61 -18.08
N TYR A 131 -14.93 7.19 -17.05
CA TYR A 131 -16.31 6.98 -16.66
C TYR A 131 -16.97 8.31 -16.32
N TRP A 132 -18.29 8.36 -16.41
CA TRP A 132 -19.05 9.53 -16.02
C TRP A 132 -19.23 9.55 -14.51
N ASP A 133 -18.84 10.64 -13.87
CA ASP A 133 -19.02 10.86 -12.44
C ASP A 133 -19.56 12.26 -12.19
N GLY A 134 -20.80 12.34 -11.70
CA GLY A 134 -21.37 13.57 -11.16
C GLY A 134 -21.27 14.84 -12.04
N GLY A 135 -21.29 14.73 -13.37
CA GLY A 135 -21.26 15.89 -14.28
C GLY A 135 -19.96 16.09 -15.06
N HIS A 136 -18.94 15.25 -14.84
CA HIS A 136 -17.69 15.28 -15.60
C HIS A 136 -17.18 13.86 -15.89
N TYR A 137 -16.19 13.75 -16.79
CA TYR A 137 -15.48 12.49 -16.98
C TYR A 137 -14.35 12.36 -15.96
N SER A 138 -14.21 11.17 -15.38
CA SER A 138 -13.14 10.81 -14.47
C SER A 138 -12.41 9.58 -14.97
N ILE A 139 -11.12 9.45 -14.64
CA ILE A 139 -10.26 8.33 -15.07
C ILE A 139 -9.20 8.00 -14.00
N GLY A 140 -8.62 6.80 -14.05
CA GLY A 140 -7.58 6.40 -13.12
C GLY A 140 -8.14 6.24 -11.70
N TYR A 141 -7.57 6.98 -10.75
CA TYR A 141 -8.00 7.03 -9.34
C TYR A 141 -8.97 8.18 -9.06
N GLY A 142 -9.84 8.51 -10.03
CA GLY A 142 -10.84 9.57 -9.89
C GLY A 142 -10.40 10.95 -10.40
N SER A 143 -9.31 11.04 -11.17
CA SER A 143 -8.87 12.31 -11.76
C SER A 143 -9.81 12.76 -12.87
N THR A 144 -10.23 14.03 -12.85
CA THR A 144 -11.06 14.62 -13.90
C THR A 144 -10.31 14.66 -15.23
N CYS A 145 -10.99 14.31 -16.33
CA CYS A 145 -10.46 14.39 -17.68
C CYS A 145 -11.49 14.94 -18.68
N GLY A 146 -11.02 15.39 -19.83
CA GLY A 146 -11.87 15.85 -20.93
C GLY A 146 -12.52 14.69 -21.71
N PRO A 147 -13.56 15.00 -22.51
CA PRO A 147 -14.26 14.00 -23.32
C PRO A 147 -13.38 13.33 -24.37
N ASN A 148 -12.31 14.00 -24.82
CA ASN A 148 -11.38 13.46 -25.83
C ASN A 148 -10.07 12.93 -25.23
N ASP A 149 -9.90 13.04 -23.91
CA ASP A 149 -8.68 12.59 -23.25
C ASP A 149 -8.67 11.06 -23.14
N TYR A 150 -7.45 10.50 -23.18
CA TYR A 150 -7.16 9.08 -23.02
C TYR A 150 -8.06 8.16 -23.88
N PRO A 151 -8.08 8.32 -25.21
CA PRO A 151 -8.97 7.54 -26.09
C PRO A 151 -8.74 6.02 -26.00
N ASN A 152 -7.55 5.59 -25.56
CA ASN A 152 -7.18 4.19 -25.38
C ASN A 152 -7.08 3.77 -23.89
N GLY A 153 -7.61 4.60 -22.98
CA GLY A 153 -7.41 4.46 -21.55
C GLY A 153 -6.06 4.99 -21.06
N ILE A 154 -5.91 5.03 -19.74
CA ILE A 154 -4.71 5.47 -19.03
C ILE A 154 -3.98 4.25 -18.45
N SER A 155 -2.66 4.29 -18.29
CA SER A 155 -1.95 3.27 -17.49
C SER A 155 -2.02 3.59 -16.00
N GLU A 156 -1.77 2.59 -15.14
CA GLU A 156 -1.77 2.81 -13.69
C GLU A 156 -0.70 3.81 -13.24
N ALA A 157 0.46 3.83 -13.91
CA ALA A 157 1.53 4.78 -13.64
C ALA A 157 1.10 6.22 -13.98
N GLN A 158 0.46 6.42 -15.13
CA GLN A 158 -0.09 7.72 -15.53
C GLN A 158 -1.23 8.15 -14.58
N ALA A 159 -2.12 7.24 -14.18
CA ALA A 159 -3.17 7.50 -13.21
C ALA A 159 -2.61 7.89 -11.83
N SER A 160 -1.53 7.22 -11.39
CA SER A 160 -0.85 7.56 -10.14
C SER A 160 -0.20 8.94 -10.21
N ALA A 161 0.39 9.31 -11.35
CA ALA A 161 0.96 10.65 -11.56
C ALA A 161 -0.12 11.75 -11.53
N LEU A 162 -1.29 11.51 -12.13
CA LEU A 162 -2.44 12.42 -12.03
C LEU A 162 -2.94 12.57 -10.59
N LEU A 163 -3.01 11.45 -9.86
CA LEU A 163 -3.40 11.47 -8.44
C LEU A 163 -2.41 12.31 -7.63
N VAL A 164 -1.11 12.09 -7.76
CA VAL A 164 -0.07 12.89 -7.08
C VAL A 164 -0.19 14.38 -7.42
N SER A 165 -0.39 14.72 -8.70
CA SER A 165 -0.61 16.10 -9.12
C SER A 165 -1.84 16.72 -8.45
N THR A 166 -2.92 15.92 -8.31
CA THR A 166 -4.14 16.33 -7.63
C THR A 166 -3.90 16.59 -6.14
N MET A 167 -3.08 15.75 -5.48
CA MET A 167 -2.78 15.85 -4.05
C MET A 167 -2.12 17.17 -3.67
N ALA A 168 -1.33 17.78 -4.56
CA ALA A 168 -0.68 19.06 -4.30
C ALA A 168 -1.65 20.17 -3.84
N SER A 169 -2.89 20.17 -4.35
CA SER A 169 -3.91 21.12 -3.93
C SER A 169 -4.46 20.85 -2.52
N TYR A 170 -4.58 19.58 -2.13
CA TYR A 170 -5.06 19.15 -0.82
C TYR A 170 -3.97 19.29 0.25
N GLU A 171 -2.72 18.98 -0.09
CA GLU A 171 -1.52 19.31 0.69
C GLU A 171 -1.47 20.80 0.99
N ALA A 172 -1.64 21.66 -0.02
CA ALA A 172 -1.63 23.10 0.17
C ALA A 172 -2.75 23.59 1.11
N ASN A 173 -3.91 22.94 1.11
CA ASN A 173 -5.00 23.26 2.04
C ASN A 173 -4.63 22.85 3.48
N LEU A 174 -4.07 21.66 3.65
CA LEU A 174 -3.61 21.16 4.94
C LEU A 174 -2.45 22.00 5.48
N ASP A 175 -1.44 22.29 4.66
CA ASP A 175 -0.25 23.08 5.01
C ASP A 175 -0.63 24.46 5.54
N LYS A 176 -1.61 25.12 4.91
CA LYS A 176 -2.12 26.42 5.36
C LYS A 176 -2.68 26.33 6.77
N PHE A 177 -3.45 25.30 7.07
CA PHE A 177 -4.00 25.06 8.40
C PHE A 177 -2.90 24.75 9.42
N LEU A 178 -2.01 23.80 9.12
CA LEU A 178 -0.92 23.44 10.03
C LEU A 178 -0.03 24.66 10.34
N SER A 179 0.28 25.46 9.32
CA SER A 179 1.07 26.69 9.49
C SER A 179 0.34 27.75 10.32
N ALA A 180 -0.97 27.95 10.10
CA ALA A 180 -1.75 28.95 10.83
C ALA A 180 -1.79 28.69 12.34
N TYR A 181 -1.72 27.43 12.76
CA TYR A 181 -1.75 27.02 14.17
C TYR A 181 -0.40 26.51 14.70
N SER A 182 0.68 26.63 13.91
CA SER A 182 2.02 26.13 14.27
C SER A 182 2.05 24.65 14.67
N ILE A 183 1.23 23.83 14.01
CA ILE A 183 1.10 22.40 14.28
C ILE A 183 2.21 21.65 13.55
N THR A 184 2.93 20.79 14.26
CA THR A 184 3.89 19.86 13.68
C THR A 184 3.33 18.45 13.72
N VAL A 185 3.49 17.72 12.63
CA VAL A 185 3.03 16.33 12.48
C VAL A 185 4.15 15.46 11.93
N SER A 186 4.11 14.16 12.22
CA SER A 186 4.98 13.18 11.58
C SER A 186 4.54 12.91 10.12
N GLN A 187 5.37 12.19 9.36
CA GLN A 187 5.02 11.82 7.97
C GLN A 187 3.71 11.03 7.89
N LYS A 188 3.50 10.03 8.76
CA LYS A 188 2.26 9.23 8.76
C LYS A 188 1.04 10.05 9.18
N GLN A 189 1.19 10.95 10.15
CA GLN A 189 0.13 11.89 10.51
C GLN A 189 -0.21 12.81 9.33
N TYR A 190 0.78 13.31 8.59
CA TYR A 190 0.58 14.11 7.40
C TYR A 190 -0.17 13.33 6.31
N ASP A 191 0.26 12.11 6.01
CA ASP A 191 -0.36 11.23 5.00
C ASP A 191 -1.84 10.94 5.31
N ALA A 192 -2.15 10.62 6.57
CA ALA A 192 -3.52 10.41 7.03
C ALA A 192 -4.39 11.66 6.83
N LEU A 193 -3.87 12.83 7.19
CA LEU A 193 -4.57 14.11 7.04
C LEU A 193 -4.75 14.50 5.57
N VAL A 194 -3.78 14.22 4.68
CA VAL A 194 -3.93 14.43 3.24
C VAL A 194 -5.03 13.54 2.67
N SER A 195 -5.09 12.26 3.02
CA SER A 195 -6.20 11.38 2.59
C SER A 195 -7.55 11.87 3.09
N PHE A 196 -7.63 12.28 4.36
CA PHE A 196 -8.85 12.82 4.94
C PHE A 196 -9.33 14.07 4.19
N THR A 197 -8.40 14.99 3.92
CA THR A 197 -8.63 16.22 3.14
C THR A 197 -9.05 15.88 1.72
N TYR A 198 -8.41 14.93 1.06
CA TYR A 198 -8.80 14.53 -0.30
C TYR A 198 -10.23 14.00 -0.35
N ASN A 199 -10.61 13.13 0.58
CA ASN A 199 -11.96 12.56 0.63
C ASN A 199 -13.04 13.60 0.96
N PHE A 200 -12.74 14.47 1.91
CA PHE A 200 -13.73 15.35 2.53
C PHE A 200 -13.75 16.76 1.91
N GLY A 201 -12.71 17.11 1.14
CA GLY A 201 -12.47 18.44 0.62
C GLY A 201 -11.58 19.27 1.56
N ASN A 202 -11.84 20.58 1.67
CA ASN A 202 -11.08 21.44 2.57
C ASN A 202 -11.89 21.74 3.85
N PRO A 203 -11.92 20.84 4.85
CA PRO A 203 -12.61 21.11 6.11
C PRO A 203 -11.93 22.21 6.91
N TRP A 204 -10.60 22.35 6.77
CA TRP A 204 -9.75 23.14 7.65
C TRP A 204 -10.10 24.63 7.66
N THR A 205 -10.49 25.15 6.50
CA THR A 205 -10.89 26.56 6.31
C THR A 205 -12.40 26.74 6.20
N ARG A 206 -13.14 25.67 5.91
CA ARG A 206 -14.59 25.75 5.70
C ARG A 206 -15.34 25.84 7.02
N TRP A 207 -14.86 25.18 8.06
CA TRP A 207 -15.53 25.10 9.36
C TRP A 207 -14.64 25.62 10.49
N ASP A 208 -15.28 26.34 11.41
CA ASP A 208 -14.59 26.98 12.52
C ASP A 208 -14.03 25.94 13.50
N GLU A 209 -14.82 24.93 13.89
CA GLU A 209 -14.42 23.87 14.83
C GLU A 209 -15.04 22.50 14.47
N PHE A 210 -14.27 21.43 14.71
CA PHE A 210 -14.69 20.02 14.74
C PHE A 210 -13.63 19.21 15.50
N GLU A 211 -13.96 18.02 15.99
CA GLU A 211 -13.14 17.38 17.03
C GLU A 211 -11.71 17.11 16.57
N LEU A 212 -11.52 16.61 15.34
CA LEU A 212 -10.17 16.35 14.82
C LEU A 212 -9.34 17.64 14.69
N LYS A 213 -9.96 18.78 14.32
CA LYS A 213 -9.30 20.09 14.29
C LYS A 213 -8.91 20.53 15.70
N THR A 214 -9.80 20.37 16.67
CA THR A 214 -9.56 20.67 18.08
C THR A 214 -8.39 19.86 18.64
N ILE A 215 -8.37 18.55 18.37
CA ILE A 215 -7.26 17.66 18.76
C ILE A 215 -5.93 18.13 18.17
N LEU A 216 -5.91 18.46 16.87
CA LEU A 216 -4.68 18.91 16.19
C LEU A 216 -4.15 20.23 16.77
N ILE A 217 -5.03 21.20 17.05
CA ILE A 217 -4.66 22.49 17.65
C ILE A 217 -4.14 22.31 19.08
N ASN A 218 -4.77 21.45 19.88
CA ASN A 218 -4.40 21.24 21.27
C ASN A 218 -3.14 20.37 21.46
N GLY A 219 -2.73 19.64 20.41
CA GLY A 219 -1.66 18.66 20.44
C GLY A 219 -2.23 17.25 20.52
N ALA A 220 -2.11 16.49 19.42
CA ALA A 220 -2.72 15.16 19.31
C ALA A 220 -2.09 14.13 20.26
N ASP A 221 -0.89 14.36 20.75
CA ASP A 221 -0.18 13.57 21.77
C ASP A 221 -0.88 13.57 23.13
N LYS A 222 -1.80 14.51 23.37
CA LYS A 222 -2.58 14.60 24.62
C LYS A 222 -3.87 13.79 24.61
N TYR A 223 -4.19 13.12 23.50
CA TYR A 223 -5.43 12.41 23.30
C TYR A 223 -5.17 10.91 23.12
N THR A 224 -6.11 10.08 23.60
CA THR A 224 -6.00 8.63 23.42
C THR A 224 -6.29 8.22 21.97
N SER A 225 -5.84 7.03 21.59
CA SER A 225 -6.14 6.41 20.28
C SER A 225 -7.64 6.34 20.01
N GLU A 226 -8.46 6.09 21.03
CA GLU A 226 -9.92 6.03 20.93
C GLU A 226 -10.53 7.41 20.66
N GLN A 227 -10.02 8.46 21.32
CA GLN A 227 -10.48 9.84 21.08
C GLN A 227 -10.12 10.31 19.67
N ILE A 228 -8.89 10.02 19.22
CA ILE A 228 -8.45 10.33 17.85
C ILE A 228 -9.32 9.59 16.84
N ARG A 229 -9.56 8.29 17.03
CA ARG A 229 -10.40 7.49 16.14
C ARG A 229 -11.85 7.99 16.09
N ALA A 230 -12.42 8.36 17.25
CA ALA A 230 -13.75 8.95 17.32
C ALA A 230 -13.84 10.26 16.52
N ALA A 231 -12.80 11.10 16.60
CA ALA A 231 -12.73 12.36 15.86
C ALA A 231 -12.68 12.18 14.34
N PHE A 232 -11.92 11.21 13.82
CA PHE A 232 -12.02 10.82 12.41
C PHE A 232 -13.42 10.29 12.08
N GLY A 233 -14.02 9.51 12.98
CA GLY A 233 -15.33 8.89 12.85
C GLY A 233 -16.53 9.84 12.76
N GLU A 234 -16.38 11.14 13.00
CA GLU A 234 -17.47 12.13 12.83
C GLU A 234 -17.97 12.20 11.37
N PHE A 235 -17.09 11.87 10.42
CA PHE A 235 -17.28 12.10 9.00
C PHE A 235 -17.60 10.81 8.22
N VAL A 236 -18.57 10.05 8.72
CA VAL A 236 -18.97 8.75 8.15
C VAL A 236 -20.36 8.73 7.54
N LYS A 237 -21.05 9.88 7.49
CA LYS A 237 -22.46 9.96 7.08
C LYS A 237 -22.64 10.75 5.79
N ALA A 238 -23.57 10.31 4.94
CA ALA A 238 -24.11 11.08 3.83
C ALA A 238 -25.64 11.08 3.93
N ASN A 239 -26.27 12.26 3.82
CA ASN A 239 -27.72 12.44 3.98
C ASN A 239 -28.27 11.80 5.28
N GLY A 240 -27.50 11.87 6.38
CA GLY A 240 -27.84 11.29 7.67
C GLY A 240 -27.60 9.78 7.82
N VAL A 241 -27.26 9.07 6.73
CA VAL A 241 -27.01 7.62 6.74
C VAL A 241 -25.51 7.35 6.89
N VAL A 242 -25.15 6.45 7.80
CA VAL A 242 -23.77 5.96 7.95
C VAL A 242 -23.41 5.10 6.75
N LEU A 243 -22.30 5.43 6.08
CA LEU A 243 -21.77 4.68 4.96
C LEU A 243 -20.59 3.82 5.43
N SER A 244 -20.69 2.50 5.25
CA SER A 244 -19.66 1.53 5.65
C SER A 244 -18.30 1.82 5.01
N GLY A 245 -18.27 2.25 3.74
CA GLY A 245 -17.04 2.66 3.07
C GLY A 245 -16.34 3.85 3.73
N LEU A 246 -17.11 4.83 4.23
CA LEU A 246 -16.53 5.96 4.97
C LEU A 246 -16.04 5.53 6.36
N VAL A 247 -16.76 4.64 7.04
CA VAL A 247 -16.30 4.07 8.32
C VAL A 247 -14.96 3.35 8.14
N TYR A 248 -14.82 2.52 7.10
CA TYR A 248 -13.58 1.83 6.80
C TYR A 248 -12.43 2.81 6.51
N ARG A 249 -12.70 3.85 5.71
CA ARG A 249 -11.71 4.89 5.41
C ARG A 249 -11.26 5.68 6.64
N ARG A 250 -12.20 6.16 7.45
CA ARG A 250 -11.91 6.91 8.68
C ARG A 250 -11.09 6.08 9.68
N ASN A 251 -11.35 4.79 9.78
CA ASN A 251 -10.54 3.90 10.63
C ASN A 251 -9.10 3.75 10.11
N ALA A 252 -8.90 3.55 8.81
CA ALA A 252 -7.56 3.44 8.23
C ALA A 252 -6.75 4.74 8.36
N GLU A 253 -7.39 5.90 8.14
CA GLU A 253 -6.77 7.21 8.35
C GLU A 253 -6.41 7.42 9.83
N ALA A 254 -7.29 7.04 10.76
CA ALA A 254 -6.98 7.09 12.18
C ALA A 254 -5.82 6.15 12.56
N ASP A 255 -5.79 4.92 12.04
CA ASP A 255 -4.70 3.96 12.29
C ASP A 255 -3.35 4.51 11.84
N MET A 256 -3.29 5.06 10.61
CA MET A 256 -2.08 5.69 10.07
C MET A 256 -1.67 6.91 10.91
N PHE A 257 -2.62 7.75 11.31
CA PHE A 257 -2.34 8.91 12.15
C PHE A 257 -1.78 8.51 13.52
N ILE A 258 -2.39 7.52 14.17
CA ILE A 258 -1.98 7.00 15.48
C ILE A 258 -0.62 6.32 15.38
N ALA A 259 -0.33 5.55 14.32
CA ALA A 259 1.00 4.99 14.10
C ALA A 259 2.08 6.08 14.01
N GLY A 260 1.71 7.28 13.56
CA GLY A 260 2.58 8.45 13.51
C GLY A 260 2.75 9.21 14.83
N THR A 261 2.06 8.87 15.93
CA THR A 261 2.25 9.48 17.26
C THR A 261 3.39 8.85 18.04
N SER A 262 3.95 7.73 17.55
CA SER A 262 5.13 7.06 18.09
C SER A 262 6.31 7.19 17.12
N PRO A 263 7.57 7.23 17.59
CA PRO A 263 8.72 7.25 16.70
C PRO A 263 8.70 6.03 15.78
N ALA A 264 9.00 6.28 14.49
CA ALA A 264 8.94 5.29 13.42
C ALA A 264 9.60 3.96 13.84
N SER A 265 8.80 2.89 13.83
CA SER A 265 9.27 1.52 14.00
C SER A 265 10.39 1.25 13.01
N THR A 266 11.59 0.94 13.51
CA THR A 266 12.68 0.41 12.70
C THR A 266 12.24 -0.95 12.14
N LYS A 267 12.00 -1.00 10.83
CA LYS A 267 11.73 -2.21 10.06
C LYS A 267 12.68 -3.37 10.45
N SER A 268 12.11 -4.49 10.91
CA SER A 268 12.86 -5.65 11.42
C SER A 268 13.38 -6.59 10.33
N PHE A 269 12.76 -6.59 9.14
CA PHE A 269 13.04 -7.55 8.07
C PHE A 269 13.17 -6.88 6.71
N LYS A 270 14.12 -7.27 5.86
CA LYS A 270 14.43 -6.61 4.56
C LYS A 270 13.27 -6.58 3.56
N ASP A 271 12.39 -7.57 3.61
CA ASP A 271 11.24 -7.78 2.72
C ASP A 271 9.90 -7.31 3.28
N VAL A 272 9.90 -6.59 4.42
CA VAL A 272 8.68 -6.09 5.08
C VAL A 272 8.72 -4.57 5.13
N TYR A 273 8.19 -3.91 4.12
CA TYR A 273 8.19 -2.44 4.01
C TYR A 273 7.00 -1.82 4.75
N ASP A 274 7.14 -0.59 5.24
CA ASP A 274 6.10 0.17 5.97
C ASP A 274 4.76 0.28 5.21
N TYR A 275 4.82 0.34 3.88
CA TYR A 275 3.63 0.35 3.02
C TYR A 275 2.97 -1.01 2.80
N ASN A 276 3.57 -2.13 3.23
CA ASN A 276 2.90 -3.42 3.11
C ASN A 276 1.72 -3.49 4.08
N TRP A 277 0.57 -3.98 3.62
CA TRP A 277 -0.63 -4.10 4.46
C TRP A 277 -0.42 -4.93 5.73
N TYR A 278 0.60 -5.80 5.75
CA TYR A 278 0.99 -6.64 6.88
C TYR A 278 2.14 -6.07 7.72
N PHE A 279 2.64 -4.86 7.45
CA PHE A 279 3.81 -4.30 8.13
C PHE A 279 3.63 -4.30 9.65
N ASP A 280 2.57 -3.65 10.13
CA ASP A 280 2.29 -3.56 11.57
C ASP A 280 2.06 -4.93 12.19
N ALA A 281 1.36 -5.82 11.48
CA ALA A 281 1.14 -7.18 11.93
C ALA A 281 2.45 -7.95 12.10
N VAL A 282 3.39 -7.84 11.14
CA VAL A 282 4.67 -8.52 11.19
C VAL A 282 5.57 -7.96 12.30
N GLU A 283 5.65 -6.64 12.42
CA GLU A 283 6.43 -6.00 13.50
C GLU A 283 5.83 -6.34 14.88
N PHE A 284 4.49 -6.39 15.00
CA PHE A 284 3.80 -6.80 16.21
C PHE A 284 4.17 -8.22 16.63
N VAL A 285 3.98 -9.21 15.75
CA VAL A 285 4.27 -10.61 16.10
C VAL A 285 5.75 -10.86 16.33
N ASN A 286 6.64 -10.09 15.66
CA ASN A 286 8.08 -10.16 15.88
C ASN A 286 8.49 -9.58 17.23
N SER A 287 8.00 -8.38 17.57
CA SER A 287 8.30 -7.73 18.85
C SER A 287 7.84 -8.55 20.06
N LYS A 288 6.79 -9.36 19.89
CA LYS A 288 6.27 -10.28 20.92
C LYS A 288 6.93 -11.67 20.89
N GLY A 289 7.80 -11.94 19.92
CA GLY A 289 8.47 -13.24 19.73
C GLY A 289 7.54 -14.37 19.27
N MET A 290 6.33 -14.05 18.80
CA MET A 290 5.30 -15.02 18.38
C MET A 290 5.62 -15.61 17.00
N MET A 291 6.09 -14.75 16.09
CA MET A 291 6.65 -15.15 14.81
C MET A 291 8.02 -14.51 14.65
N THR A 292 8.94 -15.22 14.03
CA THR A 292 10.31 -14.73 13.77
C THR A 292 10.59 -14.83 12.28
N GLY A 293 11.53 -14.02 11.80
CA GLY A 293 12.02 -14.13 10.43
C GLY A 293 12.74 -15.44 10.14
N VAL A 294 13.07 -15.62 8.88
CA VAL A 294 13.94 -16.67 8.35
C VAL A 294 15.39 -16.17 8.27
N THR A 295 16.27 -16.95 7.67
CA THR A 295 17.69 -16.60 7.50
C THR A 295 17.90 -15.34 6.65
N GLY A 296 18.96 -14.58 6.91
CA GLY A 296 19.37 -13.44 6.08
C GLY A 296 18.64 -12.11 6.37
N GLY A 297 17.82 -12.07 7.41
CA GLY A 297 17.04 -10.89 7.80
C GLY A 297 15.75 -10.72 7.00
N TYR A 298 15.15 -11.82 6.55
CA TYR A 298 13.88 -11.83 5.80
C TYR A 298 12.76 -12.38 6.67
N PHE A 299 11.52 -11.97 6.40
CA PHE A 299 10.32 -12.54 7.01
C PHE A 299 9.67 -13.60 6.13
N GLU A 300 9.81 -13.51 4.80
CA GLU A 300 9.11 -14.30 3.78
C GLU A 300 7.57 -14.21 3.89
N PRO A 301 6.97 -13.00 3.75
CA PRO A 301 5.54 -12.79 4.00
C PRO A 301 4.62 -13.64 3.11
N GLU A 302 5.02 -13.92 1.87
CA GLU A 302 4.24 -14.68 0.89
C GLU A 302 4.45 -16.20 0.98
N GLN A 303 5.38 -16.68 1.80
CA GLN A 303 5.57 -18.12 1.98
C GLN A 303 4.35 -18.72 2.69
N ASN A 304 3.81 -19.80 2.11
CA ASN A 304 2.73 -20.55 2.73
C ASN A 304 3.14 -21.10 4.09
N LEU A 305 2.34 -20.82 5.12
CA LEU A 305 2.51 -21.39 6.44
C LEU A 305 2.18 -22.88 6.41
N ASN A 306 3.04 -23.71 7.00
CA ASN A 306 2.76 -25.12 7.19
C ASN A 306 2.23 -25.42 8.61
N ARG A 307 1.73 -26.63 8.82
CA ARG A 307 1.13 -27.04 10.10
C ARG A 307 2.12 -27.04 11.26
N ALA A 308 3.38 -27.37 11.02
CA ALA A 308 4.44 -27.30 12.03
C ALA A 308 4.71 -25.85 12.49
N MET A 309 4.74 -24.91 11.55
CA MET A 309 4.85 -23.48 11.87
C MET A 309 3.66 -22.99 12.70
N MET A 310 2.43 -23.40 12.37
CA MET A 310 1.24 -23.01 13.14
C MET A 310 1.32 -23.41 14.62
N VAL A 311 1.62 -24.68 14.91
CA VAL A 311 1.72 -25.13 16.32
C VAL A 311 2.90 -24.49 17.04
N THR A 312 3.98 -24.15 16.32
CA THR A 312 5.11 -23.41 16.88
C THR A 312 4.71 -21.99 17.28
N ILE A 313 3.89 -21.31 16.47
CA ILE A 313 3.38 -19.96 16.80
C ILE A 313 2.54 -20.01 18.07
N LEU A 314 1.61 -20.96 18.17
CA LEU A 314 0.79 -21.14 19.39
C LEU A 314 1.64 -21.47 20.62
N ALA A 315 2.65 -22.32 20.48
CA ALA A 315 3.58 -22.65 21.56
C ALA A 315 4.40 -21.44 22.02
N LYS A 316 4.80 -20.56 21.09
CA LYS A 316 5.50 -19.30 21.39
C LYS A 316 4.58 -18.28 22.08
N ILE A 317 3.32 -18.20 21.68
CA ILE A 317 2.30 -17.39 22.37
C ILE A 317 2.14 -17.88 23.81
N GLU A 318 2.07 -19.21 24.01
CA GLU A 318 1.93 -19.83 25.33
C GLU A 318 3.23 -19.79 26.16
N LYS A 319 4.39 -19.61 25.52
CA LYS A 319 5.72 -19.66 26.15
C LYS A 319 6.00 -20.98 26.88
N ILE A 320 5.67 -22.10 26.23
CA ILE A 320 5.83 -23.44 26.83
C ILE A 320 7.30 -23.76 27.17
N ASP A 321 7.50 -24.61 28.17
CA ASP A 321 8.77 -25.30 28.35
C ASP A 321 8.87 -26.49 27.39
N VAL A 322 9.60 -26.32 26.29
CA VAL A 322 9.80 -27.36 25.27
C VAL A 322 10.52 -28.61 25.80
N SER A 323 11.24 -28.51 26.92
CA SER A 323 11.99 -29.64 27.47
C SER A 323 11.06 -30.76 27.96
N ALA A 324 9.86 -30.41 28.46
CA ALA A 324 8.82 -31.34 28.90
C ALA A 324 8.23 -32.20 27.77
N TYR A 325 8.50 -31.84 26.52
CA TYR A 325 7.94 -32.49 25.33
C TYR A 325 8.99 -33.15 24.43
N LYS A 326 10.28 -33.12 24.81
CA LYS A 326 11.34 -33.79 24.06
C LYS A 326 11.11 -35.30 24.01
N ASN A 327 11.38 -35.90 22.85
CA ASN A 327 11.26 -37.33 22.57
C ASN A 327 9.84 -37.93 22.68
N LYS A 328 8.81 -37.11 22.89
CA LYS A 328 7.42 -37.57 22.83
C LYS A 328 6.92 -37.52 21.39
N LEU A 329 6.51 -38.66 20.84
CA LEU A 329 6.06 -38.78 19.45
C LEU A 329 4.62 -39.28 19.40
N TYR A 330 3.75 -38.45 18.83
CA TYR A 330 2.31 -38.73 18.69
C TYR A 330 1.88 -38.95 17.23
N SER A 331 2.85 -38.98 16.31
CA SER A 331 2.59 -39.12 14.88
C SER A 331 3.69 -39.89 14.15
N HIS A 332 3.33 -40.58 13.07
CA HIS A 332 4.23 -41.38 12.24
C HIS A 332 5.20 -40.55 11.39
N ASP A 333 4.86 -39.30 11.07
CA ASP A 333 5.62 -38.43 10.18
C ASP A 333 6.38 -37.30 10.92
N VAL A 334 6.61 -37.49 12.21
CA VAL A 334 7.41 -36.59 13.05
C VAL A 334 8.52 -37.38 13.74
N LYS A 335 9.76 -36.94 13.56
CA LYS A 335 10.95 -37.53 14.19
C LYS A 335 11.36 -36.70 15.40
N ALA A 336 11.95 -37.34 16.40
CA ALA A 336 12.41 -36.64 17.61
C ALA A 336 13.45 -35.54 17.33
N THR A 337 14.18 -35.65 16.22
CA THR A 337 15.17 -34.67 15.76
C THR A 337 14.59 -33.49 14.97
N ASP A 338 13.31 -33.55 14.60
CA ASP A 338 12.67 -32.43 13.89
C ASP A 338 12.56 -31.23 14.83
N TRP A 339 12.92 -30.05 14.32
CA TRP A 339 12.91 -28.81 15.12
C TRP A 339 11.53 -28.49 15.70
N PHE A 340 10.46 -29.01 15.10
CA PHE A 340 9.08 -28.81 15.55
C PHE A 340 8.53 -29.92 16.43
N ALA A 341 9.25 -31.04 16.62
CA ALA A 341 8.76 -32.20 17.35
C ALA A 341 8.20 -31.88 18.75
N PRO A 342 8.88 -31.09 19.62
CA PRO A 342 8.32 -30.76 20.93
C PRO A 342 7.06 -29.91 20.85
N TYR A 343 6.94 -29.01 19.86
CA TYR A 343 5.73 -28.19 19.69
C TYR A 343 4.54 -29.02 19.21
N VAL A 344 4.79 -30.00 18.32
CA VAL A 344 3.76 -30.95 17.89
C VAL A 344 3.30 -31.78 19.08
N ALA A 345 4.23 -32.31 19.88
CA ALA A 345 3.88 -33.09 21.07
C ALA A 345 3.04 -32.29 22.07
N TRP A 346 3.42 -31.04 22.37
CA TRP A 346 2.60 -30.15 23.19
C TRP A 346 1.21 -29.92 22.62
N ALA A 347 1.10 -29.68 21.30
CA ALA A 347 -0.18 -29.44 20.65
C ALA A 347 -1.10 -30.67 20.66
N TYR A 348 -0.55 -31.88 20.60
CA TYR A 348 -1.31 -33.13 20.78
C TYR A 348 -1.78 -33.31 22.21
N GLU A 349 -0.88 -33.19 23.20
CA GLU A 349 -1.23 -33.36 24.62
C GLU A 349 -2.25 -32.32 25.10
N SER A 350 -2.16 -31.10 24.57
CA SER A 350 -3.05 -29.98 24.95
C SER A 350 -4.36 -29.96 24.16
N GLY A 351 -4.59 -30.92 23.25
CA GLY A 351 -5.83 -31.01 22.47
C GLY A 351 -5.99 -29.96 21.36
N ILE A 352 -4.93 -29.23 21.01
CA ILE A 352 -4.95 -28.22 19.95
C ILE A 352 -5.14 -28.87 18.56
N THR A 353 -4.56 -30.06 18.37
CA THR A 353 -4.65 -30.82 17.13
C THR A 353 -4.67 -32.33 17.39
N LYS A 354 -5.36 -33.07 16.51
CA LYS A 354 -5.33 -34.54 16.46
C LYS A 354 -4.58 -35.06 15.22
N GLY A 355 -3.91 -34.18 14.48
CA GLY A 355 -3.29 -34.50 13.20
C GLY A 355 -4.26 -34.37 12.02
N THR A 356 -3.98 -35.09 10.95
CA THR A 356 -4.77 -35.15 9.71
C THR A 356 -5.48 -36.48 9.51
N GLY A 357 -5.46 -37.36 10.51
CA GLY A 357 -6.00 -38.73 10.45
C GLY A 357 -4.92 -39.80 10.29
N ASN A 358 -5.27 -41.06 10.54
CA ASN A 358 -4.41 -42.24 10.38
C ASN A 358 -3.04 -42.15 11.06
N GLY A 359 -2.94 -41.44 12.19
CA GLY A 359 -1.68 -41.26 12.91
C GLY A 359 -0.70 -40.24 12.28
N TYR A 360 -1.12 -39.45 11.29
CA TYR A 360 -0.28 -38.45 10.63
C TYR A 360 -0.55 -37.03 11.13
N PHE A 361 0.50 -36.21 11.24
CA PHE A 361 0.40 -34.79 11.54
C PHE A 361 0.49 -33.93 10.28
N SER A 362 1.19 -34.39 9.23
CA SER A 362 1.48 -33.68 7.99
C SER A 362 2.21 -32.33 8.21
N PRO A 363 3.41 -32.31 8.83
CA PRO A 363 4.04 -31.08 9.32
C PRO A 363 4.29 -30.03 8.23
N TYR A 364 4.71 -30.46 7.04
CA TYR A 364 5.04 -29.56 5.92
C TYR A 364 3.85 -29.25 5.00
N LYS A 365 2.65 -29.79 5.28
CA LYS A 365 1.46 -29.46 4.50
C LYS A 365 1.06 -28.01 4.75
N ALA A 366 0.90 -27.24 3.68
CA ALA A 366 0.40 -25.87 3.74
C ALA A 366 -0.98 -25.84 4.41
N ILE A 367 -1.11 -25.03 5.45
CA ILE A 367 -2.33 -24.94 6.27
C ILE A 367 -3.39 -24.13 5.51
N SER A 368 -4.64 -24.60 5.55
CA SER A 368 -5.77 -23.81 5.07
C SER A 368 -6.16 -22.76 6.11
N ARG A 369 -6.82 -21.68 5.70
CA ARG A 369 -7.32 -20.65 6.62
C ARG A 369 -8.28 -21.23 7.66
N GLN A 370 -9.16 -22.15 7.27
CA GLN A 370 -10.06 -22.82 8.22
C GLN A 370 -9.30 -23.73 9.22
N ASP A 371 -8.25 -24.42 8.80
CA ASP A 371 -7.46 -25.27 9.70
C ASP A 371 -6.64 -24.44 10.68
N PHE A 372 -6.11 -23.29 10.23
CA PHE A 372 -5.42 -22.32 11.07
C PHE A 372 -6.35 -21.86 12.19
N VAL A 373 -7.57 -21.45 11.84
CA VAL A 373 -8.59 -20.97 12.78
C VAL A 373 -9.04 -22.06 13.74
N VAL A 374 -9.21 -23.30 13.27
CA VAL A 374 -9.56 -24.42 14.16
C VAL A 374 -8.49 -24.65 15.23
N MET A 375 -7.20 -24.62 14.87
CA MET A 375 -6.13 -24.75 15.86
C MET A 375 -6.10 -23.57 16.84
N LEU A 376 -6.33 -22.35 16.34
CA LEU A 376 -6.40 -21.16 17.18
C LEU A 376 -7.59 -21.22 18.17
N TYR A 377 -8.78 -21.61 17.69
CA TYR A 377 -9.98 -21.80 18.51
C TYR A 377 -9.80 -22.85 19.60
N ASN A 378 -9.19 -24.00 19.26
CA ASN A 378 -8.91 -25.05 20.24
C ASN A 378 -7.93 -24.55 21.32
N TYR A 379 -6.91 -23.79 20.92
CA TYR A 379 -6.01 -23.12 21.87
C TYR A 379 -6.77 -22.14 22.76
N THR A 380 -7.63 -21.28 22.21
CA THR A 380 -8.44 -20.34 23.01
C THR A 380 -9.35 -21.05 24.00
N THR A 381 -9.95 -22.17 23.60
CA THR A 381 -10.78 -23.02 24.46
C THR A 381 -9.95 -23.62 25.60
N LEU A 382 -8.74 -24.11 25.31
CA LEU A 382 -7.79 -24.60 26.32
C LEU A 382 -7.45 -23.52 27.36
N LYS A 383 -7.39 -22.24 26.96
CA LYS A 383 -7.14 -21.12 27.87
C LYS A 383 -8.35 -20.72 28.70
N ASN A 384 -9.50 -21.39 28.56
CA ASN A 384 -10.78 -21.02 29.16
C ASN A 384 -11.21 -19.58 28.82
N ILE A 385 -10.75 -19.05 27.68
CA ILE A 385 -11.19 -17.75 27.17
C ILE A 385 -12.55 -17.95 26.51
N ASN A 386 -13.48 -17.01 26.72
CA ASN A 386 -14.84 -17.13 26.20
C ASN A 386 -14.84 -17.16 24.66
N THR A 387 -15.22 -18.31 24.10
CA THR A 387 -15.40 -18.52 22.67
C THR A 387 -16.85 -18.39 22.22
N SER A 388 -17.76 -18.03 23.13
CA SER A 388 -19.18 -17.83 22.85
C SER A 388 -19.42 -16.47 22.21
N VAL A 389 -19.19 -16.36 20.91
CA VAL A 389 -19.69 -15.21 20.13
C VAL A 389 -21.08 -15.52 19.58
N SER A 390 -21.95 -14.51 19.50
CA SER A 390 -23.25 -14.65 18.84
C SER A 390 -23.05 -15.09 17.39
N ALA A 391 -23.60 -16.24 17.03
CA ALA A 391 -23.24 -17.06 15.87
C ALA A 391 -23.51 -16.47 14.46
N VAL A 392 -23.67 -15.15 14.31
CA VAL A 392 -24.31 -14.52 13.14
C VAL A 392 -23.34 -13.89 12.13
N THR A 393 -22.05 -13.74 12.42
CA THR A 393 -21.18 -12.88 11.59
C THR A 393 -20.60 -13.54 10.34
N ALA A 394 -20.41 -14.87 10.29
CA ALA A 394 -19.83 -15.50 9.10
C ALA A 394 -20.82 -15.66 7.93
N ALA A 395 -22.13 -15.56 8.18
CA ALA A 395 -23.14 -15.60 7.12
C ALA A 395 -23.10 -14.36 6.20
N ALA A 396 -22.31 -13.35 6.55
CA ALA A 396 -22.12 -12.14 5.75
C ALA A 396 -21.11 -12.30 4.60
N PHE A 397 -20.38 -13.42 4.52
CA PHE A 397 -19.38 -13.66 3.48
C PHE A 397 -19.91 -14.57 2.38
N ASP A 398 -19.54 -14.23 1.14
CA ASP A 398 -20.08 -14.84 -0.07
C ASP A 398 -19.76 -16.34 -0.17
N ASP A 399 -18.61 -16.76 0.39
CA ASP A 399 -18.10 -18.13 0.32
C ASP A 399 -18.30 -18.91 1.63
N GLN A 400 -19.16 -18.45 2.54
CA GLN A 400 -19.37 -19.11 3.84
C GLN A 400 -19.82 -20.57 3.72
N SER A 401 -20.56 -20.93 2.66
CA SER A 401 -20.93 -22.32 2.38
C SER A 401 -19.74 -23.23 2.08
N SER A 402 -18.57 -22.67 1.77
CA SER A 402 -17.31 -23.40 1.52
C SER A 402 -16.59 -23.80 2.81
N VAL A 403 -17.03 -23.30 3.97
CA VAL A 403 -16.47 -23.70 5.28
C VAL A 403 -16.88 -25.12 5.60
N SER A 404 -15.90 -25.99 5.85
CA SER A 404 -16.20 -27.36 6.28
C SER A 404 -16.92 -27.39 7.63
N ASP A 405 -17.77 -28.41 7.79
CA ASP A 405 -18.55 -28.63 9.00
C ASP A 405 -17.75 -28.60 10.28
N TYR A 406 -16.60 -29.26 10.31
CA TYR A 406 -15.72 -29.29 11.48
C TYR A 406 -15.13 -27.92 11.84
N ALA A 407 -15.04 -26.99 10.88
CA ALA A 407 -14.44 -25.68 11.07
C ALA A 407 -15.46 -24.58 11.30
N ARG A 408 -16.76 -24.84 11.10
CA ARG A 408 -17.81 -23.82 11.11
C ARG A 408 -17.91 -23.06 12.42
N VAL A 409 -17.86 -23.76 13.56
CA VAL A 409 -17.88 -23.11 14.88
C VAL A 409 -16.67 -22.20 15.05
N ALA A 410 -15.47 -22.69 14.74
CA ALA A 410 -14.23 -21.93 14.87
C ALA A 410 -14.19 -20.73 13.91
N MET A 411 -14.66 -20.87 12.68
CA MET A 411 -14.75 -19.78 11.70
C MET A 411 -15.74 -18.71 12.14
N ASN A 412 -16.93 -19.10 12.59
CA ASN A 412 -17.91 -18.15 13.13
C ASN A 412 -17.33 -17.40 14.33
N TRP A 413 -16.62 -18.10 15.21
CA TRP A 413 -15.91 -17.48 16.31
C TRP A 413 -14.87 -16.47 15.85
N ALA A 414 -13.98 -16.87 14.93
CA ALA A 414 -12.91 -16.01 14.44
C ALA A 414 -13.44 -14.74 13.77
N VAL A 415 -14.55 -14.82 13.04
CA VAL A 415 -15.21 -13.64 12.49
C VAL A 415 -15.83 -12.80 13.61
N GLY A 416 -16.56 -13.41 14.54
CA GLY A 416 -17.22 -12.71 15.64
C GLY A 416 -16.27 -11.95 16.57
N CYS A 417 -15.05 -12.46 16.78
CA CYS A 417 -13.99 -11.75 17.52
C CYS A 417 -13.18 -10.77 16.67
N GLY A 418 -13.49 -10.59 15.38
CA GLY A 418 -12.67 -9.77 14.47
C GLY A 418 -11.28 -10.35 14.21
N CYS A 419 -11.03 -11.60 14.58
CA CYS A 419 -9.79 -12.31 14.32
C CYS A 419 -9.60 -12.57 12.81
N ILE A 420 -10.69 -12.68 12.06
CA ILE A 420 -10.74 -12.65 10.59
C ILE A 420 -11.79 -11.64 10.13
N THR A 421 -11.43 -10.80 9.15
CA THR A 421 -12.30 -9.75 8.57
C THR A 421 -12.65 -9.97 7.10
N GLY A 422 -12.24 -11.10 6.51
CA GLY A 422 -12.41 -11.41 5.08
C GLY A 422 -11.37 -10.77 4.17
N ASN A 423 -11.61 -10.80 2.86
CA ASN A 423 -10.80 -10.14 1.83
C ASN A 423 -11.58 -9.01 1.13
N SER A 424 -10.94 -8.32 0.18
CA SER A 424 -11.55 -7.25 -0.62
C SER A 424 -12.75 -7.69 -1.46
N SER A 425 -12.95 -8.99 -1.64
CA SER A 425 -14.04 -9.59 -2.40
C SER A 425 -15.20 -10.08 -1.51
N ASN A 426 -15.22 -9.72 -0.22
CA ASN A 426 -16.20 -10.21 0.75
C ASN A 426 -16.17 -11.74 0.96
N GLU A 427 -14.98 -12.36 0.89
CA GLU A 427 -14.79 -13.80 1.08
C GLU A 427 -13.92 -14.11 2.32
N LEU A 428 -14.20 -15.24 2.97
CA LEU A 428 -13.36 -15.83 4.02
C LEU A 428 -12.19 -16.61 3.45
N ASN A 429 -12.34 -17.16 2.24
CA ASN A 429 -11.45 -18.10 1.57
C ASN A 429 -11.02 -19.27 2.48
N PRO A 430 -11.93 -20.09 3.01
CA PRO A 430 -11.63 -21.04 4.07
C PRO A 430 -10.67 -22.15 3.63
N LYS A 431 -10.70 -22.51 2.35
CA LYS A 431 -9.82 -23.53 1.74
C LYS A 431 -8.48 -22.98 1.26
N GLY A 432 -8.39 -21.66 1.06
CA GLY A 432 -7.17 -20.97 0.70
C GLY A 432 -6.06 -21.18 1.72
N LYS A 433 -4.81 -21.13 1.24
CA LYS A 433 -3.64 -21.28 2.10
C LYS A 433 -3.36 -19.98 2.83
N ALA A 434 -3.04 -20.08 4.12
CA ALA A 434 -2.54 -18.93 4.88
C ALA A 434 -1.03 -18.80 4.63
N ASN A 435 -0.60 -17.68 4.03
CA ASN A 435 0.82 -17.30 4.02
C ASN A 435 1.21 -16.67 5.37
N ARG A 436 2.50 -16.37 5.53
CA ARG A 436 3.05 -15.82 6.78
C ARG A 436 2.51 -14.42 7.10
N ALA A 437 2.25 -13.58 6.10
CA ALA A 437 1.61 -12.27 6.28
C ALA A 437 0.18 -12.40 6.82
N VAL A 438 -0.63 -13.27 6.22
CA VAL A 438 -1.99 -13.58 6.67
C VAL A 438 -1.98 -14.15 8.09
N ALA A 439 -1.05 -15.04 8.40
CA ALA A 439 -0.89 -15.58 9.75
C ALA A 439 -0.57 -14.46 10.77
N ALA A 440 0.38 -13.57 10.45
CA ALA A 440 0.74 -12.44 11.30
C ALA A 440 -0.47 -11.55 11.60
N GLN A 441 -1.26 -11.22 10.58
CA GLN A 441 -2.46 -10.41 10.74
C GLN A 441 -3.51 -11.08 11.65
N ILE A 442 -3.80 -12.36 11.42
CA ILE A 442 -4.77 -13.10 12.26
C ILE A 442 -4.30 -13.16 13.72
N ILE A 443 -3.01 -13.38 13.95
CA ILE A 443 -2.45 -13.44 15.31
C ILE A 443 -2.46 -12.07 15.99
N MET A 444 -2.17 -10.98 15.26
CA MET A 444 -2.28 -9.62 15.81
C MET A 444 -3.72 -9.34 16.23
N ASN A 445 -4.69 -9.55 15.34
CA ASN A 445 -6.12 -9.34 15.65
C ASN A 445 -6.58 -10.21 16.82
N TYR A 446 -6.19 -11.49 16.84
CA TYR A 446 -6.50 -12.38 17.97
C TYR A 446 -5.94 -11.84 19.29
N THR A 447 -4.68 -11.38 19.28
CA THR A 447 -4.06 -10.85 20.50
C THR A 447 -4.76 -9.59 20.98
N GLN A 448 -5.14 -8.70 20.05
CA GLN A 448 -5.80 -7.42 20.38
C GLN A 448 -7.27 -7.56 20.77
N ASN A 449 -7.99 -8.52 20.20
CA ASN A 449 -9.44 -8.63 20.39
C ASN A 449 -9.85 -9.72 21.40
N VAL A 450 -8.97 -10.69 21.67
CA VAL A 450 -9.29 -11.86 22.49
C VAL A 450 -8.37 -12.00 23.70
N MET A 451 -7.09 -11.66 23.58
CA MET A 451 -6.13 -11.77 24.68
C MET A 451 -5.91 -10.46 25.46
N ALA A 452 -6.48 -9.34 25.00
CA ALA A 452 -6.29 -8.01 25.58
C ALA A 452 -6.86 -7.87 27.00
#